data_AF-A0A7S4VBF2-F1
#
_entry.id   AF-A0A7S4VBF2-F1
#
_cell.length_a   1.000
_cell.length_b   1.000
_cell.length_c   1.000
_cell.angle_alpha   90.00
_cell.angle_beta   90.00
_cell.angle_gamma   90.00
#
_symmetry.space_group_name_H-M   'P 1'
#
loop_
_entity.id
_entity.type
_entity.pdbx_description
1 polymer ?
#
loop_
_entity_poly.entity_id
_entity_poly.type
_entity_poly.pdbx_seq_one_letter_code
_entity_poly.pdbx_strand_id
1 'polypeptide(L)'
;GKLMQNCVRCHGCPHGRLRRGCVECSGCKHGRLKQLCVRCRACPHGLVRKNCKECIGCPHGKLKHGCAQCGGCPHGKVRACCVTCSACPHGKLKRNCRQCNGCPHGKLKAQCSICGACPHGKLKASCAECTGCPHGKVRHACAICRGCPH
;
A
#
# COMPACT_ATOMS: atom_id res chain seq x y z
N GLY A 1 3.70 -21.27 22.34
CA GLY A 1 4.68 -21.61 21.29
C GLY A 1 4.71 -20.52 20.23
N LYS A 2 5.84 -19.81 20.06
CA LYS A 2 5.98 -18.71 19.09
C LYS A 2 6.65 -19.23 17.80
N LEU A 3 5.92 -19.12 16.69
CA LEU A 3 6.34 -19.08 15.27
C LEU A 3 7.84 -19.29 14.96
N MET A 4 8.28 -20.54 14.83
CA MET A 4 9.62 -20.88 14.29
C MET A 4 9.73 -20.66 12.77
N GLN A 5 8.62 -20.37 12.07
CA GLN A 5 8.53 -20.24 10.60
C GLN A 5 9.41 -19.13 10.01
N ASN A 6 9.89 -18.18 10.82
CA ASN A 6 10.67 -17.03 10.37
C ASN A 6 12.14 -17.08 10.80
N CYS A 7 12.59 -18.20 11.38
CA CYS A 7 13.96 -18.36 11.84
C CYS A 7 14.90 -18.73 10.69
N VAL A 8 15.93 -17.91 10.41
CA VAL A 8 16.97 -18.22 9.40
C VAL A 8 17.71 -19.50 9.78
N ARG A 9 17.90 -19.77 11.07
CA ARG A 9 18.54 -21.00 11.54
C ARG A 9 17.75 -22.27 11.19
N CYS A 10 16.43 -22.17 11.05
CA CYS A 10 15.55 -23.33 10.80
C CYS A 10 15.02 -23.39 9.35
N HIS A 11 14.89 -22.25 8.67
CA HIS A 11 14.33 -22.13 7.31
C HIS A 11 15.21 -21.29 6.37
N GLY A 12 16.49 -21.13 6.72
CA GLY A 12 17.50 -20.47 5.92
C GLY A 12 17.86 -21.26 4.68
N CYS A 13 18.60 -20.60 3.79
CA CYS A 13 19.30 -21.20 2.69
C CYS A 13 20.80 -20.88 2.82
N PRO A 14 21.68 -21.54 2.05
CA PRO A 14 23.13 -21.28 2.06
C PRO A 14 23.51 -19.81 1.83
N HIS A 15 22.63 -19.02 1.20
CA HIS A 15 22.82 -17.58 0.97
C HIS A 15 22.54 -16.69 2.20
N GLY A 16 22.45 -17.26 3.41
CA GLY A 16 22.27 -16.51 4.66
C GLY A 16 20.89 -15.85 4.83
N ARG A 17 19.90 -16.23 4.02
CA ARG A 17 18.54 -15.66 4.04
C ARG A 17 17.50 -16.76 4.20
N LEU A 18 16.29 -16.41 4.65
CA LEU A 18 15.16 -17.34 4.58
C LEU A 18 14.92 -17.77 3.14
N ARG A 19 14.74 -19.08 2.89
CA ARG A 19 14.61 -19.64 1.52
C ARG A 19 13.54 -18.92 0.68
N ARG A 20 12.40 -18.58 1.31
CA ARG A 20 11.29 -17.81 0.69
C ARG A 20 11.65 -16.37 0.29
N GLY A 21 12.68 -15.80 0.91
CA GLY A 21 13.18 -14.45 0.67
C GLY A 21 14.46 -14.41 -0.16
N CYS A 22 15.02 -15.56 -0.52
CA CYS A 22 16.19 -15.65 -1.38
C CYS A 22 15.78 -15.68 -2.85
N VAL A 23 16.31 -14.76 -3.66
CA VAL A 23 16.05 -14.70 -5.10
C VAL A 23 16.66 -15.89 -5.82
N GLU A 24 17.82 -16.37 -5.39
CA GLU A 24 18.46 -17.53 -6.01
C GLU A 24 17.68 -18.83 -5.73
N CYS A 25 17.03 -18.94 -4.57
CA CYS A 25 16.22 -20.12 -4.25
C CYS A 25 14.76 -20.05 -4.73
N SER A 26 14.15 -18.87 -4.73
CA SER A 26 12.69 -18.69 -4.92
C SER A 26 12.34 -17.55 -5.89
N GLY A 27 13.33 -17.06 -6.64
CA GLY A 27 13.15 -16.00 -7.63
C GLY A 27 12.39 -16.47 -8.86
N CYS A 28 11.85 -15.50 -9.59
CA CYS A 28 11.40 -15.73 -10.95
C CYS A 28 12.55 -15.51 -11.94
N LYS A 29 12.35 -15.92 -13.20
CA LYS A 29 13.29 -15.70 -14.31
C LYS A 29 13.70 -14.24 -14.55
N HIS A 30 13.03 -13.27 -13.94
CA HIS A 30 13.37 -11.85 -14.03
C HIS A 30 14.33 -11.37 -12.91
N GLY A 31 14.99 -12.29 -12.19
CA GLY A 31 15.96 -11.95 -11.14
C GLY A 31 15.35 -11.28 -9.91
N ARG A 32 14.05 -11.49 -9.65
CA ARG A 32 13.34 -10.93 -8.48
C ARG A 32 12.46 -11.99 -7.84
N LEU A 33 12.16 -11.86 -6.55
CA LEU A 33 11.10 -12.67 -5.92
C LEU A 33 9.78 -12.47 -6.68
N LYS A 34 9.07 -13.55 -6.98
CA LYS A 34 7.80 -13.51 -7.74
C LYS A 34 6.80 -12.50 -7.17
N GLN A 35 6.76 -12.37 -5.84
CA GLN A 35 5.90 -11.44 -5.09
C GLN A 35 6.28 -9.95 -5.27
N LEU A 36 7.51 -9.67 -5.69
CA LEU A 36 8.06 -8.34 -5.92
C LEU A 36 8.28 -8.03 -7.41
N CYS A 37 8.20 -9.04 -8.28
CA CYS A 37 8.36 -8.85 -9.70
C CYS A 37 7.09 -8.25 -10.32
N VAL A 38 7.18 -7.03 -10.86
CA VAL A 38 6.07 -6.36 -11.54
C VAL A 38 5.60 -7.20 -12.73
N ARG A 39 6.52 -7.70 -13.56
CA ARG A 39 6.19 -8.53 -14.73
C ARG A 39 5.43 -9.81 -14.38
N CYS A 40 5.72 -10.44 -13.23
CA CYS A 40 5.01 -11.64 -12.79
C CYS A 40 3.64 -11.36 -12.17
N ARG A 41 3.35 -10.10 -11.82
CA ARG A 41 2.14 -9.73 -11.06
C ARG A 41 1.23 -8.78 -11.81
N ALA A 42 1.71 -8.16 -12.88
CA ALA A 42 0.92 -7.36 -13.78
C ALA A 42 -0.14 -8.23 -14.48
N CYS A 43 -1.30 -7.64 -14.73
CA CYS A 43 -2.34 -8.15 -15.59
C CYS A 43 -2.29 -7.40 -16.94
N PRO A 44 -3.01 -7.88 -17.97
CA PRO A 44 -3.08 -7.21 -19.27
C PRO A 44 -3.52 -5.74 -19.20
N HIS A 45 -4.37 -5.38 -18.22
CA HIS A 45 -4.86 -4.01 -17.97
C HIS A 45 -3.81 -3.08 -17.31
N GLY A 46 -2.51 -3.38 -17.41
CA GLY A 46 -1.43 -2.56 -16.84
C GLY A 46 -1.35 -2.47 -15.31
N LEU A 47 -2.26 -3.11 -14.58
CA LEU A 47 -2.32 -3.11 -13.11
C LEU A 47 -1.73 -4.38 -12.51
N VAL A 48 -1.34 -4.34 -11.24
CA VAL A 48 -1.10 -5.57 -10.48
C VAL A 48 -2.43 -6.32 -10.35
N ARG A 49 -2.50 -7.62 -10.69
CA ARG A 49 -3.75 -8.41 -10.73
C ARG A 49 -4.63 -8.25 -9.48
N LYS A 50 -4.02 -8.21 -8.29
CA LYS A 50 -4.73 -8.02 -7.00
C LYS A 50 -5.39 -6.63 -6.81
N ASN A 51 -5.09 -5.68 -7.68
CA ASN A 51 -5.62 -4.32 -7.69
C ASN A 51 -6.49 -4.05 -8.92
N CYS A 52 -6.61 -5.00 -9.86
CA CYS A 52 -7.36 -4.82 -11.09
C CYS A 52 -8.82 -5.18 -10.87
N LYS A 53 -9.71 -4.21 -11.07
CA LYS A 53 -11.17 -4.38 -10.92
C LYS A 53 -11.74 -5.29 -12.00
N GLU A 54 -11.18 -5.28 -13.20
CA GLU A 54 -11.62 -6.17 -14.28
C GLU A 54 -11.22 -7.62 -14.03
N CYS A 55 -10.08 -7.87 -13.38
CA CYS A 55 -9.66 -9.23 -13.06
C CYS A 55 -10.34 -9.84 -11.83
N ILE A 56 -10.57 -9.05 -10.78
CA ILE A 56 -11.00 -9.56 -9.46
C ILE A 56 -12.03 -8.66 -8.76
N GLY A 57 -12.63 -7.71 -9.47
CA GLY A 57 -13.66 -6.83 -8.92
C GLY A 57 -14.94 -7.59 -8.56
N CYS A 58 -15.76 -6.97 -7.73
CA CYS A 58 -17.11 -7.43 -7.48
C CYS A 58 -18.09 -6.87 -8.52
N PRO A 59 -19.31 -7.43 -8.63
CA PRO A 59 -20.35 -6.95 -9.55
C PRO A 59 -20.71 -5.47 -9.41
N HIS A 60 -20.38 -4.84 -8.28
CA HIS A 60 -20.60 -3.41 -8.02
C HIS A 60 -19.50 -2.49 -8.62
N GLY A 61 -18.65 -3.00 -9.52
CA GLY A 61 -17.60 -2.24 -10.19
C GLY A 61 -16.44 -1.78 -9.29
N LYS A 62 -16.26 -2.42 -8.12
CA LYS A 62 -15.23 -2.09 -7.12
C LYS A 62 -14.42 -3.32 -6.75
N LEU A 63 -13.22 -3.15 -6.19
CA LEU A 63 -12.52 -4.26 -5.52
C LEU A 63 -13.31 -4.66 -4.27
N LYS A 64 -13.40 -5.97 -3.97
CA LYS A 64 -14.21 -6.51 -2.85
C LYS A 64 -13.92 -5.81 -1.52
N HIS A 65 -12.65 -5.54 -1.21
CA HIS A 65 -12.23 -4.86 0.03
C HIS A 65 -12.62 -3.37 0.10
N GLY A 66 -12.92 -2.74 -1.03
CA GLY A 66 -13.37 -1.35 -1.13
C GLY A 66 -14.88 -1.21 -1.37
N CYS A 67 -15.62 -2.31 -1.40
CA CYS A 67 -17.04 -2.31 -1.70
C CYS A 67 -17.87 -2.43 -0.40
N ALA A 68 -18.66 -1.40 -0.11
CA ALA A 68 -19.56 -1.40 1.04
C ALA A 68 -20.66 -2.48 0.93
N GLN A 69 -21.09 -2.81 -0.28
CA GLN A 69 -22.09 -3.87 -0.51
C GLN A 69 -21.52 -5.28 -0.32
N CYS A 70 -20.20 -5.49 -0.47
CA CYS A 70 -19.59 -6.83 -0.31
C CYS A 70 -19.03 -7.09 1.09
N GLY A 71 -18.66 -6.04 1.83
CA GLY A 71 -17.97 -6.16 3.12
C GLY A 71 -17.99 -4.87 3.92
N GLY A 72 -18.99 -4.03 3.69
CA GLY A 72 -19.24 -2.84 4.50
C GLY A 72 -19.85 -3.17 5.85
N CYS A 73 -20.03 -2.13 6.65
CA CYS A 73 -20.81 -2.18 7.88
C CYS A 73 -22.27 -1.79 7.61
N PRO A 74 -23.20 -2.03 8.55
CA PRO A 74 -24.62 -1.66 8.42
C PRO A 74 -24.87 -0.18 8.10
N HIS A 75 -23.91 0.70 8.41
CA HIS A 75 -23.98 2.14 8.11
C HIS A 75 -23.66 2.50 6.64
N GLY A 76 -23.70 1.53 5.71
CA GLY A 76 -23.49 1.75 4.27
C GLY A 76 -22.05 2.13 3.88
N LYS A 77 -21.09 2.02 4.79
CA LYS A 77 -19.67 2.37 4.56
C LYS A 77 -18.77 1.15 4.69
N VAL A 78 -17.65 1.14 3.96
CA VAL A 78 -16.55 0.21 4.25
C VAL A 78 -16.16 0.38 5.73
N ARG A 79 -16.07 -0.71 6.50
CA ARG A 79 -15.91 -0.68 7.97
C ARG A 79 -14.79 0.27 8.42
N ALA A 80 -13.62 0.19 7.77
CA ALA A 80 -12.47 1.05 8.06
C ALA A 80 -12.74 2.56 7.87
N CYS A 81 -13.75 2.94 7.10
CA CYS A 81 -14.14 4.33 6.84
C CYS A 81 -15.37 4.77 7.65
N CYS A 82 -15.99 3.88 8.40
CA CYS A 82 -17.14 4.21 9.23
C CYS A 82 -16.66 4.73 10.59
N VAL A 83 -17.02 5.97 10.93
CA VAL A 83 -16.71 6.56 12.25
C VAL A 83 -17.36 5.72 13.35
N THR A 84 -18.64 5.36 13.20
CA THR A 84 -19.35 4.53 14.18
C THR A 84 -18.67 3.18 14.45
N CYS A 85 -18.03 2.57 13.45
CA CYS A 85 -17.36 1.27 13.61
C CYS A 85 -15.85 1.33 13.91
N SER A 86 -15.21 2.48 13.69
CA SER A 86 -13.73 2.59 13.69
C SER A 86 -13.22 3.93 14.23
N ALA A 87 -14.05 4.64 14.99
CA ALA A 87 -13.63 5.80 15.75
C ALA A 87 -12.59 5.41 16.81
N CYS A 88 -11.68 6.33 17.07
CA CYS A 88 -10.91 6.36 18.31
C CYS A 88 -11.78 6.96 19.43
N PRO A 89 -11.32 6.94 20.70
CA PRO A 89 -12.04 7.52 21.84
C PRO A 89 -12.42 9.00 21.66
N HIS A 90 -11.76 9.72 20.75
CA HIS A 90 -12.01 11.12 20.43
C HIS A 90 -13.11 11.35 19.38
N GLY A 91 -13.93 10.34 19.06
CA GLY A 91 -15.04 10.45 18.10
C GLY A 91 -14.63 10.59 16.62
N LYS A 92 -13.34 10.52 16.30
CA LYS A 92 -12.82 10.62 14.93
C LYS A 92 -12.25 9.27 14.47
N LEU A 93 -12.23 9.00 13.16
CA LEU A 93 -11.46 7.87 12.62
C LEU A 93 -10.02 7.96 13.10
N LYS A 94 -9.48 6.88 13.68
CA LYS A 94 -8.13 6.86 14.28
C LYS A 94 -7.09 7.51 13.38
N ARG A 95 -7.06 7.13 12.09
CA ARG A 95 -6.12 7.67 11.07
C ARG A 95 -6.19 9.19 10.86
N ASN A 96 -7.34 9.81 11.16
CA ASN A 96 -7.57 11.24 11.00
C ASN A 96 -7.52 11.99 12.34
N CYS A 97 -7.37 11.28 13.47
CA CYS A 97 -7.38 11.89 14.78
C CYS A 97 -5.99 12.47 15.12
N ARG A 98 -5.92 13.79 15.33
CA ARG A 98 -4.72 14.50 15.76
C ARG A 98 -4.25 14.08 17.16
N GLN A 99 -5.15 13.72 18.08
CA GLN A 99 -4.75 13.22 19.39
C GLN A 99 -4.11 11.82 19.29
N CYS A 100 -4.49 11.01 18.31
CA CYS A 100 -3.88 9.68 18.10
C CYS A 100 -2.63 9.69 17.22
N ASN A 101 -2.60 10.55 16.19
CA ASN A 101 -1.59 10.50 15.11
C ASN A 101 -1.02 11.90 14.79
N GLY A 102 -1.18 12.87 15.68
CA GLY A 102 -0.63 14.21 15.56
C GLY A 102 0.86 14.28 15.84
N CYS A 103 1.41 15.47 15.63
CA CYS A 103 2.77 15.84 16.00
C CYS A 103 2.75 17.19 16.76
N PRO A 104 3.84 17.56 17.45
CA PRO A 104 3.94 18.82 18.19
C PRO A 104 3.65 20.08 17.37
N HIS A 105 3.83 20.04 16.05
CA HIS A 105 3.53 21.14 15.13
C HIS A 105 2.02 21.30 14.84
N GLY A 106 1.17 20.70 15.66
CA GLY A 106 -0.28 20.74 15.52
C GLY A 106 -0.82 20.04 14.27
N LYS A 107 -0.05 19.32 13.45
CA LYS A 107 -0.54 18.61 12.24
C LYS A 107 -0.60 17.09 12.44
N LEU A 108 -1.34 16.36 11.61
CA LEU A 108 -1.16 14.90 11.53
C LEU A 108 0.28 14.62 11.10
N LYS A 109 0.94 13.63 11.72
CA LYS A 109 2.35 13.32 11.43
C LYS A 109 2.61 13.09 9.94
N ALA A 110 1.69 12.41 9.26
CA ALA A 110 1.75 12.16 7.81
C ALA A 110 1.57 13.40 6.92
N GLN A 111 1.05 14.50 7.46
CA GLN A 111 0.78 15.77 6.76
C GLN A 111 1.69 16.91 7.25
N CYS A 112 2.56 16.64 8.22
CA CYS A 112 3.45 17.64 8.77
C CYS A 112 4.70 17.74 7.89
N SER A 113 4.91 18.87 7.21
CA SER A 113 6.11 19.10 6.41
C SER A 113 7.40 19.10 7.22
N ILE A 114 7.34 19.25 8.55
CA ILE A 114 8.54 19.14 9.40
C ILE A 114 8.82 17.67 9.73
N CYS A 115 7.81 16.92 10.19
CA CYS A 115 8.00 15.50 10.57
C CYS A 115 8.03 14.52 9.39
N GLY A 116 7.42 14.89 8.27
CA GLY A 116 7.22 14.05 7.10
C GLY A 116 7.91 14.56 5.83
N ALA A 117 8.74 15.62 5.97
CA ALA A 117 9.61 16.05 4.88
C ALA A 117 10.58 14.94 4.49
N CYS A 118 10.83 14.85 3.20
CA CYS A 118 12.04 14.22 2.67
C CYS A 118 13.19 15.24 2.67
N PRO A 119 14.43 14.81 2.38
CA PRO A 119 15.59 15.71 2.28
C PRO A 119 15.41 16.91 1.34
N HIS A 120 14.48 16.82 0.38
CA HIS A 120 14.17 17.88 -0.59
C HIS A 120 13.15 18.94 -0.06
N GLY A 121 12.92 19.02 1.26
CA GLY A 121 12.05 20.02 1.88
C GLY A 121 10.54 19.85 1.62
N LYS A 122 10.13 18.82 0.88
CA LYS A 122 8.73 18.50 0.55
C LYS A 122 8.28 17.27 1.33
N LEU A 123 6.97 17.17 1.61
CA LEU A 123 6.41 15.89 2.09
C LEU A 123 6.79 14.78 1.11
N LYS A 124 7.23 13.62 1.63
CA LYS A 124 7.67 12.49 0.78
C LYS A 124 6.66 12.11 -0.30
N ALA A 125 5.36 12.14 0.04
CA ALA A 125 4.27 11.83 -0.89
C ALA A 125 4.10 12.87 -2.01
N SER A 126 4.55 14.10 -1.81
CA SER A 126 4.47 15.22 -2.76
C SER A 126 5.80 15.55 -3.43
N CYS A 127 6.87 14.80 -3.10
CA CYS A 127 8.18 15.00 -3.67
C CYS A 127 8.34 14.14 -4.93
N ALA A 128 8.53 14.77 -6.09
CA ALA A 128 8.78 14.09 -7.36
C ALA A 128 10.13 13.36 -7.36
N GLU A 129 11.14 13.84 -6.64
CA GLU A 129 12.41 13.12 -6.51
C GLU A 129 12.26 11.83 -5.69
N CYS A 130 11.32 11.79 -4.73
CA CYS A 130 11.06 10.57 -3.94
C CYS A 130 10.03 9.63 -4.57
N THR A 131 9.01 10.17 -5.24
CA THR A 131 7.82 9.41 -5.68
C THR A 131 7.38 9.76 -7.10
N GLY A 132 8.29 10.37 -7.86
CA GLY A 132 8.10 10.74 -9.25
C GLY A 132 7.91 9.54 -10.16
N CYS A 133 7.34 9.85 -11.31
CA CYS A 133 7.39 8.99 -12.48
C CYS A 133 8.43 9.53 -13.49
N PRO A 134 8.78 8.77 -14.53
CA PRO A 134 9.70 9.23 -15.58
C PRO A 134 9.25 10.53 -16.28
N HIS A 135 7.99 10.92 -16.17
CA HIS A 135 7.42 12.15 -16.76
C HIS A 135 7.62 13.41 -15.89
N GLY A 136 8.55 13.39 -14.93
CA GLY A 136 8.89 14.56 -14.10
C GLY A 136 7.84 15.01 -13.08
N LYS A 137 6.72 14.29 -12.96
CA LYS A 137 5.64 14.58 -11.98
C LYS A 137 5.59 13.49 -10.91
N VAL A 138 5.10 13.82 -9.71
CA VAL A 138 4.71 12.77 -8.73
C VAL A 138 3.74 11.81 -9.40
N ARG A 139 3.90 10.51 -9.16
CA ARG A 139 3.16 9.46 -9.89
C ARG A 139 1.64 9.67 -9.85
N HIS A 140 1.13 10.13 -8.71
CA HIS A 140 -0.28 10.44 -8.51
C HIS A 140 -0.66 11.85 -9.01
N ALA A 141 0.17 12.63 -9.67
CA ALA A 141 -0.26 13.87 -10.35
C ALA A 141 0.03 13.82 -11.85
N CYS A 142 0.66 12.74 -12.31
CA CYS A 142 0.93 12.53 -13.72
C CYS A 142 -0.34 12.00 -14.42
N ALA A 143 -0.90 12.78 -15.34
CA ALA A 143 -2.03 12.37 -16.16
C ALA A 143 -1.72 11.09 -16.96
N ILE A 144 -0.49 10.97 -17.48
CA ILE A 144 -0.03 9.78 -18.23
C ILE A 144 0.01 8.54 -17.32
N CYS A 145 0.46 8.67 -16.07
CA CYS A 145 0.48 7.54 -15.13
C CYS A 145 -0.87 7.24 -14.47
N ARG A 146 -1.79 8.23 -14.44
CA ARG A 146 -3.15 8.06 -13.93
C ARG A 146 -4.11 7.55 -14.99
N GLY A 147 -3.85 7.83 -16.26
CA GLY A 147 -4.60 7.28 -17.38
C GLY A 147 -4.42 5.78 -17.39
N CYS A 148 -5.50 5.04 -17.12
CA CYS A 148 -5.63 3.70 -17.66
C CYS A 148 -5.73 3.84 -19.18
N PRO A 149 -4.85 3.24 -19.99
CA PRO A 149 -5.22 2.90 -21.35
C PRO A 149 -6.16 1.69 -21.22
N HIS A 150 -7.44 1.96 -21.00
CA HIS A 150 -8.53 0.98 -20.81
C HIS A 150 -8.30 -0.05 -19.69
#